data_AF-A0A2E6MH20-F1
#
_entry.id   AF-A0A2E6MH20-F1
#
_cell.length_a   1.000
_cell.length_b   1.000
_cell.length_c   1.000
_cell.angle_alpha   90.00
_cell.angle_beta   90.00
_cell.angle_gamma   90.00
#
_symmetry.space_group_name_H-M   'P 1'
#
loop_
_entity.id
_entity.type
_entity.pdbx_description
1 polymer ?
#
loop_
_entity_poly.entity_id
_entity_poly.type
_entity_poly.pdbx_seq_one_letter_code
_entity_poly.pdbx_strand_id
1 'polypeptide(L)' 'MIVTFFSIPFYIINAEWYITFPLFSWTLYLIFSKELTCPATNWENDLRKKIGKPKIKGFIYHYYLKNFVRIKKKILR' A
#
# COMPACT_ATOMS: atom_id res chain seq x y z
N MET A 1 -5.03 6.76 -6.59
CA MET A 1 -5.47 6.28 -7.92
C MET A 1 -5.58 7.40 -8.94
N ILE A 2 -6.22 8.54 -8.64
CA ILE A 2 -6.33 9.66 -9.61
C ILE A 2 -4.95 10.24 -9.95
N VAL A 3 -4.12 10.54 -8.94
CA VAL A 3 -2.76 11.09 -9.12
C VAL A 3 -1.85 10.14 -9.92
N THR A 4 -1.95 8.84 -9.66
CA THR A 4 -1.17 7.80 -10.35
C THR A 4 -1.59 7.61 -11.81
N PHE A 5 -2.85 7.91 -12.15
CA PHE A 5 -3.32 7.86 -13.53
C PHE A 5 -2.79 9.06 -14.35
N PHE A 6 -2.81 10.26 -13.76
CA PHE A 6 -2.29 11.48 -14.41
C PHE A 6 -0.76 11.49 -14.54
N SER A 7 -0.04 10.67 -13.78
CA SER A 7 1.41 10.53 -13.95
C SER A 7 1.81 9.67 -15.15
N ILE A 8 0.90 8.86 -15.72
CA ILE A 8 1.18 7.94 -16.83
C ILE A 8 1.75 8.64 -18.08
N PRO A 9 1.13 9.71 -18.60
CA PRO A 9 1.64 10.40 -19.79
C PRO A 9 3.04 11.01 -19.57
N PHE A 10 3.33 11.43 -18.33
CA PHE A 10 4.55 12.15 -18.01
C PHE A 10 5.81 11.26 -18.15
N TYR A 11 5.77 10.02 -17.67
CA TYR A 11 6.92 9.13 -17.80
C TYR A 11 6.97 8.39 -19.14
N ILE A 12 5.84 8.25 -19.86
CA ILE A 12 5.85 7.69 -21.23
C ILE A 12 6.53 8.63 -22.22
N ILE A 13 6.34 9.95 -22.07
CA ILE A 13 6.90 10.95 -23.00
C ILE A 13 8.35 11.29 -22.64
N ASN A 14 8.68 11.37 -21.35
CA ASN A 14 9.96 11.94 -20.90
C ASN A 14 11.02 10.91 -20.48
N ALA A 15 10.67 9.61 -20.36
CA ALA A 15 11.59 8.60 -19.84
C ALA A 15 11.89 7.50 -20.86
N GLU A 16 13.12 6.99 -20.79
CA GLU A 16 13.59 5.89 -21.63
C GLU A 16 12.82 4.59 -21.33
N TRP A 17 12.76 3.69 -22.32
CA TRP A 17 11.92 2.50 -22.28
C TRP A 17 12.15 1.61 -21.03
N TYR A 18 13.39 1.50 -20.57
CA TYR A 18 13.74 0.70 -19.39
C TYR A 18 13.33 1.33 -18.05
N ILE A 19 13.02 2.64 -18.03
CA ILE A 19 12.43 3.33 -16.87
C ILE A 19 10.90 3.25 -16.95
N THR A 20 10.36 3.45 -18.15
CA THR A 20 8.93 3.45 -18.44
C THR A 20 8.30 2.09 -18.18
N PHE A 21 8.96 0.99 -18.55
CA PHE A 21 8.39 -0.36 -18.43
C PHE A 21 8.14 -0.79 -16.97
N PRO A 22 9.13 -0.70 -16.05
CA PRO A 22 8.91 -1.03 -14.64
C PRO A 22 7.89 -0.10 -13.98
N LEU A 23 7.97 1.21 -14.26
CA LEU A 23 7.03 2.18 -13.71
C LEU A 23 5.61 1.92 -14.18
N PHE A 24 5.40 1.65 -15.47
CA PHE A 24 4.09 1.33 -16.02
C PHE A 24 3.51 0.06 -15.40
N SER A 25 4.32 -1.01 -15.31
CA SER A 25 3.92 -2.25 -14.62
C SER A 25 3.53 -2.00 -13.16
N TRP A 26 4.27 -1.15 -12.45
CA TRP A 26 3.97 -0.78 -11.07
C TRP A 26 2.67 0.03 -10.95
N THR A 27 2.46 1.01 -11.84
CA THR A 27 1.24 1.82 -11.86
C THR A 27 0.01 0.97 -12.14
N LEU A 28 0.11 0.05 -13.11
CA LEU A 28 -0.96 -0.93 -13.38
C LEU A 28 -1.23 -1.80 -12.15
N TYR A 29 -0.19 -2.32 -11.52
CA TYR A 29 -0.32 -3.10 -10.29
C TYR A 29 -1.06 -2.32 -9.20
N LEU A 30 -0.73 -1.05 -8.99
CA LEU A 30 -1.39 -0.19 -8.01
C LEU A 30 -2.84 0.16 -8.38
N ILE A 31 -3.16 0.28 -9.66
CA ILE A 31 -4.52 0.60 -10.14
C ILE A 31 -5.44 -0.62 -10.02
N PHE A 32 -4.96 -1.80 -10.40
CA PHE A 32 -5.77 -3.03 -10.42
C PHE A 32 -5.79 -3.76 -9.07
N SER A 33 -4.81 -3.52 -8.19
CA SER A 33 -4.79 -4.12 -6.86
C SER A 33 -5.71 -3.35 -5.92
N LYS A 34 -6.92 -3.88 -5.71
CA LYS A 34 -7.92 -3.34 -4.76
C LYS A 34 -7.39 -3.28 -3.33
N GLU A 35 -6.47 -4.17 -2.99
CA GLU A 35 -5.69 -4.13 -1.76
C GLU A 35 -4.23 -4.45 -2.11
N LEU A 36 -3.27 -3.63 -1.67
CA LEU A 36 -1.86 -4.04 -1.59
C LEU A 36 -1.73 -5.08 -0.47
N THR A 37 -2.22 -6.29 -0.72
CA THR A 37 -2.12 -7.42 0.19
C THR A 37 -0.75 -8.06 0.00
N CYS A 38 0.16 -7.76 0.92
CA CYS A 38 1.42 -8.46 1.00
C CYS A 38 1.15 -9.94 1.38
N PRO A 39 1.77 -10.94 0.71
CA PRO A 39 1.61 -12.35 1.07
C PRO A 39 1.91 -12.62 2.56
N ALA A 40 2.90 -11.91 3.12
CA ALA A 40 3.23 -12.00 4.53
C ALA A 40 2.08 -11.51 5.45
N THR A 41 1.34 -10.48 5.03
CA THR A 41 0.16 -9.99 5.77
C THR A 41 -1.00 -10.98 5.69
N ASN A 42 -1.16 -11.71 4.58
CA ASN A 42 -2.16 -12.77 4.48
C ASN A 42 -1.82 -13.92 5.43
N TRP A 43 -0.56 -14.33 5.46
CA TRP A 43 -0.08 -15.34 6.41
C TRP A 43 -0.27 -14.90 7.87
N GLU A 44 0.04 -13.64 8.20
CA GLU A 44 -0.23 -13.11 9.53
C GLU A 44 -1.74 -13.11 9.84
N ASN A 45 -2.58 -12.72 8.89
CA ASN A 45 -4.03 -12.73 9.07
C ASN A 45 -4.59 -14.13 9.33
N ASP A 46 -4.01 -15.17 8.72
CA ASP A 46 -4.38 -16.56 8.98
C ASP A 46 -4.01 -16.98 10.41
N LEU A 47 -2.81 -16.60 10.89
CA LEU A 47 -2.41 -16.82 12.28
C LEU A 47 -3.30 -16.04 13.27
N ARG A 48 -3.61 -14.78 12.96
CA ARG A 48 -4.49 -13.93 13.79
C ARG A 48 -5.89 -14.51 13.89
N LYS A 49 -6.43 -15.06 12.80
CA LYS A 49 -7.73 -15.75 12.79
C LYS A 49 -7.72 -16.96 13.73
N LYS A 50 -6.63 -17.75 13.76
CA LYS A 50 -6.48 -18.90 14.67
C LYS A 50 -6.44 -18.49 16.15
N ILE A 51 -5.87 -17.32 16.47
CA ILE A 51 -5.71 -16.82 17.85
C ILE A 51 -6.89 -15.89 18.25
N GLY A 52 -7.93 -15.75 17.41
CA GLY A 52 -9.08 -14.90 17.69
C GLY A 52 -8.80 -13.39 17.63
N LYS A 53 -7.70 -12.96 17.01
CA LYS A 53 -7.36 -11.54 16.81
C LYS A 53 -8.02 -10.98 15.54
N PRO A 54 -8.35 -9.68 15.53
CA PRO A 54 -8.89 -9.04 14.34
C PRO A 54 -7.86 -9.02 13.21
N LYS A 55 -8.34 -9.21 11.99
CA LYS A 55 -7.55 -9.11 10.75
C LYS A 55 -7.01 -7.70 10.55
N ILE A 56 -5.83 -7.61 9.96
CA ILE A 56 -5.20 -6.39 9.50
C ILE A 56 -5.96 -5.92 8.25
N LYS A 57 -6.71 -4.83 8.36
CA LYS A 57 -7.51 -4.23 7.27
C LYS A 57 -6.71 -3.29 6.36
N GLY A 58 -5.51 -2.87 6.76
CA GLY A 58 -4.69 -1.95 5.98
C GLY A 58 -3.23 -2.03 6.39
N PHE A 59 -2.38 -2.43 5.44
CA PHE A 59 -0.94 -2.62 5.65
C PHE A 59 -0.26 -1.33 6.15
N ILE A 60 -0.42 -0.23 5.40
CA ILE A 60 0.20 1.07 5.73
C ILE A 60 -0.27 1.54 7.10
N TYR A 61 -1.57 1.45 7.37
CA TYR A 61 -2.11 1.88 8.65
C TYR A 61 -1.53 1.06 9.79
N HIS A 62 -1.49 -0.27 9.67
CA HIS A 62 -1.09 -1.16 10.75
C HIS A 62 0.39 -1.05 11.12
N TYR A 63 1.28 -1.02 10.14
CA TYR A 63 2.73 -1.01 10.38
C TYR A 63 3.32 0.40 10.49
N TYR A 64 2.84 1.36 9.70
CA TYR A 64 3.43 2.70 9.66
C TYR A 64 2.63 3.70 10.50
N LEU A 65 1.33 3.86 10.25
CA LEU A 65 0.57 4.98 10.84
C LEU A 65 0.08 4.74 12.27
N LYS A 66 -0.14 3.49 12.67
CA LYS A 66 -0.75 3.13 13.97
C LYS A 66 0.01 3.73 15.15
N ASN A 67 1.34 3.73 15.10
CA ASN A 67 2.18 4.28 16.15
C ASN A 67 2.07 5.81 16.22
N PHE A 68 2.08 6.49 15.09
CA PHE A 68 1.91 7.95 15.03
C PHE A 68 0.55 8.39 15.56
N VAL A 69 -0.53 7.69 15.18
CA VAL A 69 -1.88 7.97 15.68
C VAL A 69 -1.97 7.77 17.20
N ARG A 70 -1.33 6.71 17.72
CA ARG A 70 -1.27 6.45 19.16
C ARG A 70 -0.50 7.54 19.92
N ILE A 71 0.64 7.99 19.39
CA ILE A 71 1.44 9.07 19.99
C ILE A 71 0.65 10.39 19.98
N LYS A 72 0.05 10.74 18.84
CA LYS A 72 -0.78 11.96 18.72
C LYS A 72 -1.91 11.98 19.75
N LYS A 73 -2.63 10.85 19.93
CA LYS A 73 -3.68 10.73 20.96
C LYS A 73 -3.19 10.88 22.39
N LYS A 74 -1.92 10.53 22.67
CA LYS A 74 -1.32 10.69 24.01
C LYS A 74 -0.91 12.14 24.28
N ILE A 75 -0.46 12.86 23.26
CA ILE A 75 -0.08 14.29 23.36
C ILE A 75 -1.32 15.19 23.47
N LEU A 76 -2.42 14.81 22.80
CA LEU A 76 -3.65 15.59 22.78
C LEU A 76 -4.57 15.35 24.00
N ARG A 77 -4.20 14.43 24.90
CA ARG A 77 -4.85 14.17 26.19
C ARG A 77 -4.03 14.84 27.29
#